data_AF-A0A6B0GJ51-F1
#
_entry.id   AF-A0A6B0GJ51-F1
#
_cell.length_a   1.000
_cell.length_b   1.000
_cell.length_c   1.000
_cell.angle_alpha   90.00
_cell.angle_beta   90.00
_cell.angle_gamma   90.00
#
_symmetry.space_group_name_H-M   'P 1'
#
loop_
_entity.id
_entity.type
_entity.pdbx_description
1 polymer ?
#
loop_
_entity_poly.entity_id
_entity_poly.type
_entity_poly.pdbx_seq_one_letter_code
_entity_poly.pdbx_strand_id
1 'polypeptide(L)'
;MSSLGDLYDDIVEDVDAVFLFSPSASLFDTVVGDEGAPPVVVVSAENTVGAERFVELPLEFDDVRDRVRFGIEGGIQREYVDEGAVVACATKLFDDTVDTVVRVNTGEFVRSGVYSLFTDSRADPSVIRAVLEVVIELGKKGQKGKPVGALFVVGDAGKVMNKSRSLSYNPFEKSHVHVGDPIVNVMLKEFSRLDGAFVISDSGKIVSAYRYLEPNAEGVDIPKGLGTRHMAAASISRDTNAISIVLSESDGLVRAFAGGEIALELDPEDY
;
A
#
# COMPACT_ATOMS: atom_id res chain seq x y z
N MET A 1 -28.02 10.19 31.79
CA MET A 1 -26.87 10.62 30.98
C MET A 1 -27.36 11.67 29.98
N SER A 2 -26.50 12.54 29.47
CA SER A 2 -26.92 13.47 28.42
C SER A 2 -27.12 12.66 27.14
N SER A 3 -28.01 13.08 26.24
CA SER A 3 -28.23 12.39 24.95
C SER A 3 -26.97 12.30 24.07
N LEU A 4 -25.91 13.04 24.41
CA LEU A 4 -24.60 12.99 23.78
C LEU A 4 -23.72 11.88 24.35
N GLY A 5 -23.86 11.56 25.64
CA GLY A 5 -23.17 10.42 26.26
C GLY A 5 -23.69 9.10 25.68
N ASP A 6 -25.01 8.96 25.63
CA ASP A 6 -25.65 7.76 25.08
C ASP A 6 -25.22 7.49 23.62
N LEU A 7 -25.03 8.53 22.80
CA LEU A 7 -24.54 8.40 21.42
C LEU A 7 -23.07 7.92 21.36
N TYR A 8 -22.23 8.37 22.29
CA TYR A 8 -20.85 7.92 22.36
C TYR A 8 -20.79 6.46 22.80
N ASP A 9 -21.58 6.10 23.82
CA ASP A 9 -21.69 4.75 24.35
C ASP A 9 -22.14 3.78 23.24
N ASP A 10 -23.14 4.14 22.43
CA ASP A 10 -23.58 3.35 21.26
C ASP A 10 -22.44 3.02 20.26
N ILE A 11 -21.42 3.89 20.17
CA ILE A 11 -20.28 3.69 19.26
C ILE A 11 -19.25 2.73 19.87
N VAL A 12 -18.96 2.85 21.17
CA VAL A 12 -17.81 2.19 21.81
C VAL A 12 -18.15 1.03 22.75
N GLU A 13 -19.41 0.88 23.18
CA GLU A 13 -19.84 -0.23 24.03
C GLU A 13 -19.88 -1.55 23.26
N ASP A 14 -19.67 -2.66 23.99
CA ASP A 14 -19.73 -4.03 23.46
C ASP A 14 -18.89 -4.24 22.19
N VAL A 15 -17.72 -3.61 22.11
CA VAL A 15 -16.75 -3.88 21.05
C VAL A 15 -15.78 -4.98 21.47
N ASP A 16 -15.44 -5.85 20.52
CA ASP A 16 -14.53 -6.98 20.72
C ASP A 16 -13.06 -6.51 20.79
N ALA A 17 -12.74 -5.38 20.16
CA ALA A 17 -11.41 -4.78 20.18
C ALA A 17 -11.43 -3.28 19.84
N VAL A 18 -10.38 -2.57 20.27
CA VAL A 18 -10.11 -1.17 19.92
C VAL A 18 -8.86 -1.09 19.03
N PHE A 19 -9.00 -0.50 17.86
CA PHE A 19 -7.90 -0.22 16.94
C PHE A 19 -7.49 1.24 17.07
N LEU A 20 -6.25 1.49 17.52
CA LEU A 20 -5.69 2.83 17.65
C LEU A 20 -4.72 3.11 16.49
N PHE A 21 -5.05 4.09 15.66
CA PHE A 21 -4.24 4.49 14.53
C PHE A 21 -3.27 5.60 14.91
N SER A 22 -1.96 5.32 14.81
CA SER A 22 -0.86 6.23 15.16
C SER A 22 -1.07 6.98 16.49
N PRO A 23 -1.37 6.29 17.61
CA PRO A 23 -1.68 6.95 18.88
C PRO A 23 -0.46 7.63 19.49
N SER A 24 -0.71 8.67 20.30
CA SER A 24 0.30 9.17 21.24
C SER A 24 0.46 8.20 22.41
N ALA A 25 1.64 8.22 23.05
CA ALA A 25 1.89 7.41 24.25
C ALA A 25 0.84 7.66 25.35
N SER A 26 0.46 8.92 25.57
CA SER A 26 -0.56 9.28 26.57
C SER A 26 -1.94 8.71 26.26
N LEU A 27 -2.35 8.69 24.98
CA LEU A 27 -3.62 8.10 24.59
C LEU A 27 -3.58 6.58 24.76
N PHE A 28 -2.50 5.94 24.31
CA PHE A 28 -2.31 4.51 24.46
C PHE A 28 -2.37 4.07 25.94
N ASP A 29 -1.63 4.74 26.82
CA ASP A 29 -1.62 4.45 28.26
C ASP A 29 -3.01 4.64 28.89
N THR A 30 -3.77 5.64 28.43
CA THR A 30 -5.13 5.91 28.93
C THR A 30 -6.09 4.77 28.56
N VAL A 31 -6.04 4.29 27.32
CA VAL A 31 -6.96 3.25 26.84
C VAL A 31 -6.59 1.87 27.39
N VAL A 32 -5.29 1.55 27.48
CA VAL A 32 -4.82 0.26 28.01
C VAL A 32 -4.90 0.19 29.53
N GLY A 33 -4.81 1.33 30.22
CA GLY A 33 -4.85 1.41 31.68
C GLY A 33 -6.24 1.23 32.31
N ASP A 34 -7.30 1.11 31.51
CA ASP A 34 -8.67 0.95 31.99
C ASP A 34 -9.00 -0.53 32.27
N GLU A 35 -9.37 -0.85 33.51
CA GLU A 35 -9.64 -2.22 33.94
C GLU A 35 -10.93 -2.74 33.29
N GLY A 36 -10.80 -3.72 32.40
CA GLY A 36 -11.92 -4.30 31.66
C GLY A 36 -12.10 -3.73 30.25
N ALA A 37 -11.21 -2.85 29.80
CA ALA A 37 -11.20 -2.40 28.42
C ALA A 37 -10.99 -3.56 27.43
N PRO A 38 -11.59 -3.48 26.23
CA PRO A 38 -11.36 -4.45 25.18
C PRO A 38 -9.87 -4.52 24.77
N PRO A 39 -9.45 -5.65 24.17
CA PRO A 39 -8.18 -5.78 23.45
C PRO A 39 -7.82 -4.55 22.60
N VAL A 40 -6.65 -3.94 22.85
CA VAL A 40 -6.14 -2.83 22.03
C VAL A 40 -5.18 -3.36 20.96
N VAL A 41 -5.40 -2.95 19.72
CA VAL A 41 -4.51 -3.17 18.57
C VAL A 41 -3.99 -1.82 18.09
N VAL A 42 -2.68 -1.66 18.01
CA VAL A 42 -2.07 -0.44 17.46
C VAL A 42 -1.75 -0.63 15.99
N VAL A 43 -2.18 0.34 15.17
CA VAL A 43 -1.91 0.38 13.75
C VAL A 43 -1.09 1.64 13.44
N SER A 44 0.16 1.50 13.04
CA SER A 44 1.05 2.64 12.79
C SER A 44 2.23 2.22 11.90
N ALA A 45 2.95 3.18 11.35
CA ALA A 45 4.17 2.92 10.59
C ALA A 45 5.26 2.24 11.45
N GLU A 46 5.33 2.60 12.73
CA GLU A 46 6.28 2.03 13.69
C GLU A 46 5.59 1.79 15.04
N ASN A 47 6.03 0.74 15.76
CA ASN A 47 5.52 0.43 17.10
C ASN A 47 6.24 1.24 18.19
N THR A 48 6.07 2.56 18.17
CA THR A 48 6.74 3.48 19.10
C THR A 48 6.21 3.40 20.54
N VAL A 49 5.00 2.90 20.72
CA VAL A 49 4.35 2.73 22.04
C VAL A 49 4.58 1.36 22.66
N GLY A 50 5.24 0.44 21.95
CA GLY A 50 5.55 -0.90 22.46
C GLY A 50 4.31 -1.79 22.67
N ALA A 51 3.28 -1.61 21.84
CA ALA A 51 2.04 -2.39 21.94
C ALA A 51 2.29 -3.88 21.64
N GLU A 52 1.63 -4.76 22.40
CA GLU A 52 1.69 -6.21 22.19
C GLU A 52 1.05 -6.61 20.86
N ARG A 53 -0.13 -6.07 20.55
CA ARG A 53 -0.83 -6.27 19.28
C ARG A 53 -0.55 -5.09 18.35
N PHE A 54 0.27 -5.33 17.34
CA PHE A 54 0.70 -4.31 16.39
C PHE A 54 0.51 -4.74 14.93
N VAL A 55 -0.05 -3.83 14.13
CA VAL A 55 -0.16 -3.94 12.68
C VAL A 55 0.63 -2.79 12.05
N GLU A 56 1.65 -3.13 11.26
CA GLU A 56 2.44 -2.13 10.54
C GLU A 56 1.61 -1.53 9.41
N LEU A 57 1.51 -0.20 9.38
CA LEU A 57 0.86 0.58 8.33
C LEU A 57 1.94 1.11 7.37
N PRO A 58 2.14 0.49 6.19
CA PRO A 58 3.28 0.79 5.33
C PRO A 58 3.13 2.13 4.58
N LEU A 59 1.91 2.68 4.50
CA LEU A 59 1.60 3.94 3.82
C LEU A 59 0.57 4.72 4.63
N GLU A 60 0.65 6.04 4.60
CA GLU A 60 -0.42 6.87 5.16
C GLU A 60 -1.61 6.86 4.19
N PHE A 61 -2.79 6.46 4.60
CA PHE A 61 -3.97 6.54 3.72
C PHE A 61 -4.69 7.86 3.98
N ASP A 62 -4.90 8.67 2.93
CA ASP A 62 -5.75 9.88 3.02
C ASP A 62 -7.21 9.49 3.24
N ASP A 63 -7.65 8.43 2.55
CA ASP A 63 -8.96 7.84 2.79
C ASP A 63 -8.97 7.07 4.13
N VAL A 64 -9.72 7.61 5.09
CA VAL A 64 -9.86 7.01 6.42
C VAL A 64 -10.48 5.62 6.37
N ARG A 65 -11.40 5.35 5.44
CA ARG A 65 -12.02 4.04 5.28
C ARG A 65 -10.97 3.02 4.85
N ASP A 66 -10.11 3.35 3.90
CA ASP A 66 -9.04 2.46 3.46
C ASP A 66 -7.98 2.25 4.55
N ARG A 67 -7.62 3.30 5.30
CA ARG A 67 -6.75 3.19 6.48
C ARG A 67 -7.31 2.20 7.50
N VAL A 68 -8.57 2.40 7.88
CA VAL A 68 -9.26 1.59 8.88
C VAL A 68 -9.36 0.15 8.41
N ARG A 69 -9.75 -0.06 7.15
CA ARG A 69 -9.86 -1.38 6.53
C ARG A 69 -8.52 -2.11 6.49
N PHE A 70 -7.43 -1.44 6.10
CA PHE A 70 -6.09 -2.02 6.13
C PHE A 70 -5.71 -2.50 7.54
N GLY A 71 -5.94 -1.64 8.56
CA GLY A 71 -5.64 -1.98 9.94
C GLY A 71 -6.41 -3.21 10.43
N ILE A 72 -7.72 -3.25 10.15
CA ILE A 72 -8.60 -4.37 10.50
C ILE A 72 -8.17 -5.66 9.81
N GLU A 73 -7.89 -5.62 8.50
CA GLU A 73 -7.44 -6.78 7.74
C GLU A 73 -6.14 -7.36 8.30
N GLY A 74 -5.22 -6.50 8.73
CA GLY A 74 -4.01 -6.94 9.41
C GLY A 74 -4.19 -7.46 10.82
N GLY A 75 -5.22 -6.97 11.53
CA GLY A 75 -5.65 -7.52 12.81
C GLY A 75 -6.22 -8.93 12.65
N ILE A 76 -7.07 -9.15 11.66
CA ILE A 76 -7.66 -10.46 11.35
C ILE A 76 -6.57 -11.45 10.95
N GLN A 77 -5.67 -11.08 10.03
CA GLN A 77 -4.61 -11.99 9.57
C GLN A 77 -3.67 -12.42 10.70
N ARG A 78 -3.43 -11.55 11.68
CA ARG A 78 -2.60 -11.84 12.87
C ARG A 78 -3.40 -12.47 14.02
N GLU A 79 -4.67 -12.78 13.82
CA GLU A 79 -5.55 -13.38 14.83
C GLU A 79 -5.71 -12.48 16.08
N TYR A 80 -5.61 -11.17 15.90
CA TYR A 80 -5.87 -10.20 16.97
C TYR A 80 -7.38 -9.95 17.17
N VAL A 81 -8.17 -10.20 16.13
CA VAL A 81 -9.63 -10.07 16.12
C VAL A 81 -10.21 -11.09 15.14
N ASP A 82 -11.39 -11.62 15.44
CA ASP A 82 -12.10 -12.58 14.58
C ASP A 82 -12.84 -11.89 13.42
N GLU A 83 -13.06 -12.62 12.33
CA GLU A 83 -13.97 -12.19 11.27
C GLU A 83 -15.42 -12.11 11.80
N GLY A 84 -16.10 -11.00 11.52
CA GLY A 84 -17.46 -10.72 12.00
C GLY A 84 -17.52 -10.03 13.37
N ALA A 85 -16.38 -9.83 14.03
CA ALA A 85 -16.26 -9.03 15.24
C ALA A 85 -16.65 -7.55 15.01
N VAL A 86 -17.06 -6.87 16.07
CA VAL A 86 -17.36 -5.44 16.10
C VAL A 86 -16.22 -4.71 16.80
N VAL A 87 -15.60 -3.75 16.11
CA VAL A 87 -14.43 -3.03 16.62
C VAL A 87 -14.66 -1.52 16.63
N ALA A 88 -14.04 -0.83 17.58
CA ALA A 88 -13.94 0.63 17.57
C ALA A 88 -12.56 1.05 17.03
N CYS A 89 -12.53 1.87 16.00
CA CYS A 89 -11.31 2.39 15.38
C CYS A 89 -11.17 3.86 15.71
N ALA A 90 -10.12 4.24 16.45
CA ALA A 90 -9.83 5.62 16.80
C ALA A 90 -8.67 6.14 15.96
N THR A 91 -8.87 7.27 15.29
CA THR A 91 -7.91 7.83 14.33
C THR A 91 -7.97 9.36 14.26
N LYS A 92 -6.97 9.95 13.62
CA LYS A 92 -6.94 11.37 13.26
C LYS A 92 -7.56 11.65 11.88
N LEU A 93 -8.39 12.67 11.77
CA LEU A 93 -8.96 13.14 10.50
C LEU A 93 -8.55 14.58 10.17
N PHE A 94 -8.50 15.49 11.15
CA PHE A 94 -8.23 16.91 10.90
C PHE A 94 -6.92 17.43 11.51
N ASP A 95 -6.54 16.95 12.70
CA ASP A 95 -5.35 17.41 13.43
C ASP A 95 -4.44 16.23 13.81
N ASP A 96 -3.30 16.48 14.45
CA ASP A 96 -2.38 15.45 14.97
C ASP A 96 -2.89 14.74 16.23
N THR A 97 -4.13 15.03 16.63
CA THR A 97 -4.81 14.35 17.74
C THR A 97 -5.93 13.47 17.21
N VAL A 98 -6.18 12.37 17.91
CA VAL A 98 -7.32 11.50 17.60
C VAL A 98 -8.62 12.27 17.84
N ASP A 99 -9.37 12.49 16.77
CA ASP A 99 -10.61 13.27 16.73
C ASP A 99 -11.79 12.48 16.17
N THR A 100 -11.54 11.23 15.73
CA THR A 100 -12.51 10.40 15.02
C THR A 100 -12.53 9.01 15.62
N VAL A 101 -13.74 8.50 15.92
CA VAL A 101 -13.99 7.11 16.31
C VAL A 101 -15.01 6.50 15.37
N VAL A 102 -14.72 5.32 14.82
CA VAL A 102 -15.58 4.60 13.89
C VAL A 102 -15.88 3.22 14.44
N ARG A 103 -17.17 2.85 14.54
CA ARG A 103 -17.60 1.49 14.84
C ARG A 103 -17.66 0.69 13.55
N VAL A 104 -17.06 -0.49 13.54
CA VAL A 104 -16.88 -1.29 12.32
C VAL A 104 -17.21 -2.75 12.58
N ASN A 105 -18.09 -3.35 11.77
CA ASN A 105 -18.26 -4.80 11.73
C ASN A 105 -17.26 -5.38 10.72
N THR A 106 -16.28 -6.15 11.20
CA THR A 106 -15.18 -6.68 10.38
C THR A 106 -15.66 -7.61 9.26
N GLY A 107 -16.86 -8.20 9.36
CA GLY A 107 -17.46 -9.05 8.33
C GLY A 107 -18.21 -8.30 7.21
N GLU A 108 -18.44 -7.00 7.34
CA GLU A 108 -19.19 -6.20 6.35
C GLU A 108 -18.33 -5.67 5.19
N PHE A 109 -17.01 -5.84 5.26
CA PHE A 109 -16.10 -5.39 4.21
C PHE A 109 -15.70 -6.58 3.34
N VAL A 110 -15.77 -6.40 2.02
CA VAL A 110 -14.97 -7.23 1.10
C VAL A 110 -13.50 -6.99 1.50
N ARG A 111 -12.60 -7.97 1.41
CA ARG A 111 -11.16 -7.69 1.65
C ARG A 111 -10.63 -6.71 0.61
N SER A 112 -9.88 -5.69 1.04
CA SER A 112 -9.15 -4.80 0.15
C SER A 112 -7.98 -5.57 -0.43
N GLY A 113 -7.70 -5.42 -1.72
CA GLY A 113 -6.46 -5.94 -2.30
C GLY A 113 -5.21 -5.24 -1.74
N VAL A 114 -5.40 -4.10 -1.05
CA VAL A 114 -4.33 -3.27 -0.50
C VAL A 114 -3.56 -4.00 0.59
N TYR A 115 -4.25 -4.68 1.51
CA TYR A 115 -3.55 -5.40 2.57
C TYR A 115 -2.73 -6.58 2.04
N SER A 116 -3.30 -7.37 1.13
CA SER A 116 -2.59 -8.44 0.42
C SER A 116 -1.40 -7.94 -0.39
N LEU A 117 -1.44 -6.69 -0.88
CA LEU A 117 -0.31 -6.10 -1.59
C LEU A 117 0.97 -6.10 -0.73
N PHE A 118 0.87 -5.82 0.56
CA PHE A 118 2.04 -5.76 1.45
C PHE A 118 2.38 -7.07 2.14
N THR A 119 1.46 -8.04 2.16
CA THR A 119 1.61 -9.28 2.94
C THR A 119 1.77 -10.54 2.10
N ASP A 120 1.15 -10.60 0.92
CA ASP A 120 1.21 -11.77 0.04
C ASP A 120 2.30 -11.65 -1.04
N SER A 121 2.94 -10.48 -1.14
CA SER A 121 4.04 -10.27 -2.09
C SER A 121 5.37 -10.78 -1.56
N ARG A 122 6.30 -11.06 -2.49
CA ARG A 122 7.67 -11.44 -2.15
C ARG A 122 8.54 -10.25 -1.72
N ALA A 123 8.13 -9.02 -2.04
CA ALA A 123 8.93 -7.83 -1.79
C ALA A 123 8.77 -7.34 -0.35
N ASP A 124 9.85 -6.76 0.20
CA ASP A 124 9.78 -6.15 1.53
C ASP A 124 8.79 -4.96 1.51
N PRO A 125 7.92 -4.79 2.54
CA PRO A 125 6.95 -3.69 2.59
C PRO A 125 7.56 -2.30 2.40
N SER A 126 8.75 -2.08 2.97
CA SER A 126 9.51 -0.83 2.85
C SER A 126 9.95 -0.54 1.40
N VAL A 127 10.21 -1.57 0.60
CA VAL A 127 10.57 -1.44 -0.81
C VAL A 127 9.35 -1.05 -1.63
N ILE A 128 8.21 -1.71 -1.40
CA ILE A 128 6.94 -1.39 -2.07
C ILE A 128 6.56 0.06 -1.78
N ARG A 129 6.65 0.46 -0.51
CA ARG A 129 6.45 1.83 -0.05
C ARG A 129 7.36 2.80 -0.81
N ALA A 130 8.68 2.57 -0.81
CA ALA A 130 9.64 3.46 -1.46
C ALA A 130 9.40 3.60 -2.97
N VAL A 131 8.94 2.53 -3.64
CA VAL A 131 8.54 2.62 -5.05
C VAL A 131 7.28 3.45 -5.21
N LEU A 132 6.24 3.21 -4.40
CA LEU A 132 5.00 3.99 -4.44
C LEU A 132 5.26 5.49 -4.21
N GLU A 133 6.09 5.86 -3.24
CA GLU A 133 6.49 7.25 -3.00
C GLU A 133 7.14 7.90 -4.24
N VAL A 134 8.04 7.18 -4.93
CA VAL A 134 8.65 7.66 -6.18
C VAL A 134 7.61 7.82 -7.29
N VAL A 135 6.67 6.88 -7.40
CA VAL A 135 5.63 6.90 -8.44
C VAL A 135 4.63 8.04 -8.19
N ILE A 136 4.22 8.26 -6.94
CA ILE A 136 3.36 9.37 -6.52
C ILE A 136 4.06 10.69 -6.83
N GLU A 137 5.34 10.84 -6.49
CA GLU A 137 6.08 12.07 -6.79
C GLU A 137 6.21 12.31 -8.31
N LEU A 138 6.36 11.24 -9.09
CA LEU A 138 6.32 11.29 -10.55
C LEU A 138 4.96 11.71 -11.09
N GLY A 139 3.87 11.26 -10.49
CA GLY A 139 2.50 11.67 -10.83
C GLY A 139 2.29 13.17 -10.62
N LYS A 140 2.63 13.67 -9.43
CA LYS A 140 2.48 15.09 -9.06
C LYS A 140 3.30 16.04 -9.95
N LYS A 141 4.58 15.74 -10.12
CA LYS A 141 5.53 16.67 -10.78
C LYS A 141 5.63 16.43 -12.28
N GLY A 142 5.21 15.26 -12.74
CA GLY A 142 5.60 14.73 -14.04
C GLY A 142 7.11 14.66 -14.19
N GLN A 143 7.58 14.55 -15.43
CA GLN A 143 8.99 14.72 -15.77
C GLN A 143 9.18 16.00 -16.58
N LYS A 144 9.96 16.95 -16.03
CA LYS A 144 10.16 18.29 -16.64
C LYS A 144 8.83 19.01 -16.92
N GLY A 145 7.86 18.84 -16.01
CA GLY A 145 6.53 19.46 -16.08
C GLY A 145 5.58 18.83 -17.10
N LYS A 146 5.87 17.62 -17.59
CA LYS A 146 4.98 16.87 -18.49
C LYS A 146 4.50 15.58 -17.82
N PRO A 147 3.24 15.18 -18.01
CA PRO A 147 2.76 13.86 -17.60
C PRO A 147 3.68 12.76 -18.14
N VAL A 148 3.88 11.72 -17.34
CA VAL A 148 4.74 10.59 -17.68
C VAL A 148 4.02 9.31 -17.29
N GLY A 149 4.03 8.31 -18.17
CA GLY A 149 3.60 6.96 -17.84
C GLY A 149 4.80 6.11 -17.45
N ALA A 150 4.70 5.37 -16.36
CA ALA A 150 5.79 4.53 -15.86
C ALA A 150 5.26 3.16 -15.40
N LEU A 151 6.13 2.15 -15.43
CA LEU A 151 5.83 0.81 -14.95
C LEU A 151 7.00 0.31 -14.10
N PHE A 152 6.70 -0.09 -12.87
CA PHE A 152 7.63 -0.68 -11.93
C PHE A 152 7.14 -2.07 -11.57
N VAL A 153 8.04 -3.06 -11.54
CA VAL A 153 7.76 -4.41 -11.08
C VAL A 153 8.67 -4.70 -9.90
N VAL A 154 8.10 -5.06 -8.76
CA VAL A 154 8.77 -5.16 -7.47
C VAL A 154 8.63 -6.59 -6.94
N GLY A 155 9.78 -7.21 -6.64
CA GLY A 155 9.84 -8.58 -6.17
C GLY A 155 9.89 -9.62 -7.31
N ASP A 156 10.23 -10.86 -6.95
CA ASP A 156 10.36 -12.03 -7.84
C ASP A 156 11.18 -11.73 -9.12
N ALA A 157 12.17 -10.85 -9.00
CA ALA A 157 12.86 -10.23 -10.14
C ALA A 157 13.48 -11.27 -11.09
N GLY A 158 13.93 -12.42 -10.58
CA GLY A 158 14.43 -13.50 -11.42
C GLY A 158 13.38 -14.03 -12.41
N LYS A 159 12.15 -14.29 -11.94
CA LYS A 159 11.06 -14.73 -12.83
C LYS A 159 10.62 -13.61 -13.77
N VAL A 160 10.54 -12.37 -13.28
CA VAL A 160 10.21 -11.20 -14.10
C VAL A 160 11.23 -11.02 -15.23
N MET A 161 12.52 -11.17 -14.94
CA MET A 161 13.58 -11.09 -15.94
C MET A 161 13.50 -12.23 -16.96
N ASN A 162 13.11 -13.44 -16.56
CA ASN A 162 12.89 -14.58 -17.47
C ASN A 162 11.65 -14.40 -18.36
N LYS A 163 10.65 -13.64 -17.91
CA LYS A 163 9.41 -13.32 -18.65
C LYS A 163 9.48 -11.93 -19.30
N SER A 164 10.67 -11.47 -19.64
CA SER A 164 10.86 -10.17 -20.30
C SER A 164 12.08 -10.16 -21.21
N ARG A 165 12.20 -9.13 -22.03
CA ARG A 165 13.37 -8.85 -22.87
C ARG A 165 13.81 -7.40 -22.77
N SER A 166 15.09 -7.14 -23.00
CA SER A 166 15.63 -5.77 -22.97
C SER A 166 15.20 -5.00 -24.22
N LEU A 167 14.65 -3.81 -24.03
CA LEU A 167 14.39 -2.85 -25.11
C LEU A 167 15.62 -1.99 -25.41
N SER A 168 16.44 -1.74 -24.38
CA SER A 168 17.63 -0.89 -24.47
C SER A 168 18.72 -1.37 -23.49
N TYR A 169 19.85 -0.68 -23.49
CA TYR A 169 20.94 -0.91 -22.54
C TYR A 169 20.46 -0.65 -21.10
N ASN A 170 20.70 -1.61 -20.21
CA ASN A 170 20.34 -1.48 -18.79
C ASN A 170 21.35 -0.56 -18.06
N PRO A 171 20.94 0.65 -17.62
CA PRO A 171 21.84 1.55 -16.92
C PRO A 171 22.22 1.03 -15.52
N PHE A 172 21.48 0.05 -14.99
CA PHE A 172 21.65 -0.49 -13.64
C PHE A 172 22.48 -1.79 -13.58
N GLU A 173 22.92 -2.33 -14.71
CA GLU A 173 23.56 -3.66 -14.82
C GLU A 173 24.71 -3.90 -13.83
N LYS A 174 25.54 -2.88 -13.61
CA LYS A 174 26.71 -2.93 -12.69
C LYS A 174 26.51 -2.08 -11.43
N SER A 175 25.30 -1.58 -11.22
CA SER A 175 24.98 -0.73 -10.08
C SER A 175 24.54 -1.57 -8.88
N HIS A 176 24.77 -1.03 -7.68
CA HIS A 176 24.30 -1.60 -6.41
C HIS A 176 23.33 -0.62 -5.72
N VAL A 177 22.55 0.09 -6.52
CA VAL A 177 21.63 1.10 -6.04
C VAL A 177 20.29 0.50 -5.66
N HIS A 178 19.68 1.06 -4.63
CA HIS A 178 18.43 0.58 -4.06
C HIS A 178 17.41 1.72 -4.06
N VAL A 179 16.14 1.38 -4.30
CA VAL A 179 15.04 2.35 -4.13
C VAL A 179 14.97 2.82 -2.68
N GLY A 180 14.54 4.06 -2.47
CA GLY A 180 14.56 4.71 -1.14
C GLY A 180 15.80 5.59 -0.91
N ASP A 181 16.87 5.43 -1.69
CA ASP A 181 17.97 6.41 -1.70
C ASP A 181 17.55 7.66 -2.50
N PRO A 182 17.65 8.88 -1.93
CA PRO A 182 17.29 10.12 -2.61
C PRO A 182 17.92 10.29 -4.00
N ILE A 183 19.18 9.85 -4.21
CA ILE A 183 19.83 9.99 -5.52
C ILE A 183 19.22 9.02 -6.54
N VAL A 184 18.76 7.87 -6.09
CA VAL A 184 18.11 6.85 -6.92
C VAL A 184 16.74 7.31 -7.38
N ASN A 185 16.00 8.00 -6.52
CA ASN A 185 14.72 8.58 -6.88
C ASN A 185 14.85 9.58 -8.03
N VAL A 186 15.93 10.37 -8.08
CA VAL A 186 16.23 11.26 -9.22
C VAL A 186 16.54 10.46 -10.49
N MET A 187 17.32 9.38 -10.38
CA MET A 187 17.63 8.53 -11.55
C MET A 187 16.38 7.83 -12.12
N LEU A 188 15.53 7.27 -11.25
CA LEU A 188 14.27 6.65 -11.65
C LEU A 188 13.38 7.65 -12.40
N LYS A 189 13.32 8.90 -11.93
CA LYS A 189 12.59 9.97 -12.62
C LYS A 189 13.18 10.34 -13.97
N GLU A 190 14.50 10.37 -14.11
CA GLU A 190 15.10 10.69 -15.41
C GLU A 190 14.85 9.58 -16.44
N PHE A 191 14.85 8.32 -16.00
CA PHE A 191 14.69 7.16 -16.88
C PHE A 191 13.23 6.75 -17.14
N SER A 192 12.25 7.25 -16.40
CA SER A 192 10.83 6.87 -16.53
C SER A 192 10.17 7.28 -17.85
N ARG A 193 10.79 8.20 -18.59
CA ARG A 193 10.33 8.64 -19.93
C ARG A 193 10.46 7.61 -21.05
N LEU A 194 11.22 6.54 -20.83
CA LEU A 194 11.52 5.57 -21.86
C LEU A 194 10.64 4.33 -21.69
N ASP A 195 10.44 3.63 -22.80
CA ASP A 195 9.57 2.46 -22.83
C ASP A 195 10.14 1.28 -22.03
N GLY A 196 9.23 0.57 -21.38
CA GLY A 196 9.52 -0.64 -20.61
C GLY A 196 9.32 -0.45 -19.10
N ALA A 197 9.51 -1.55 -18.39
CA ALA A 197 9.41 -1.62 -16.94
C ALA A 197 10.78 -1.42 -16.26
N PHE A 198 10.75 -0.82 -15.08
CA PHE A 198 11.77 -1.04 -14.07
C PHE A 198 11.50 -2.36 -13.37
N VAL A 199 12.56 -3.14 -13.13
CA VAL A 199 12.49 -4.39 -12.35
C VAL A 199 13.32 -4.19 -11.09
N ILE A 200 12.69 -4.37 -9.94
CA ILE A 200 13.24 -4.13 -8.61
C ILE A 200 13.18 -5.45 -7.83
N SER A 201 14.28 -5.82 -7.18
CA SER A 201 14.34 -7.05 -6.38
C SER A 201 13.52 -6.97 -5.11
N ASP A 202 13.34 -8.11 -4.45
CA ASP A 202 12.65 -8.25 -3.16
C ASP A 202 13.17 -7.24 -2.12
N SER A 203 14.49 -7.06 -2.07
CA SER A 203 15.20 -6.14 -1.15
C SER A 203 15.45 -4.73 -1.70
N GLY A 204 14.79 -4.34 -2.79
CA GLY A 204 14.83 -2.97 -3.32
C GLY A 204 15.97 -2.61 -4.26
N LYS A 205 16.86 -3.55 -4.63
CA LYS A 205 17.88 -3.29 -5.65
C LYS A 205 17.22 -3.10 -7.02
N ILE A 206 17.59 -2.04 -7.74
CA ILE A 206 17.16 -1.90 -9.14
C ILE A 206 17.95 -2.90 -9.99
N VAL A 207 17.24 -3.90 -10.52
CA VAL A 207 17.82 -4.97 -11.34
C VAL A 207 17.94 -4.50 -12.78
N SER A 208 16.89 -3.87 -13.31
CA SER A 208 16.87 -3.44 -14.70
C SER A 208 15.93 -2.28 -14.94
N ALA A 209 16.17 -1.55 -16.03
CA ALA A 209 15.21 -0.65 -16.66
C ALA A 209 15.00 -1.08 -18.11
N TYR A 210 13.97 -0.51 -18.75
CA TYR A 210 13.67 -0.74 -20.18
C TYR A 210 13.36 -2.21 -20.49
N ARG A 211 12.63 -2.88 -19.61
CA ARG A 211 12.20 -4.25 -19.83
C ARG A 211 10.85 -4.28 -20.52
N TYR A 212 10.80 -4.88 -21.70
CA TYR A 212 9.53 -5.28 -22.30
C TYR A 212 9.08 -6.56 -21.60
N LEU A 213 8.01 -6.44 -20.82
CA LEU A 213 7.38 -7.61 -20.22
C LEU A 213 6.69 -8.41 -21.33
N GLU A 214 6.82 -9.73 -21.27
CA GLU A 214 6.17 -10.66 -22.20
C GLU A 214 5.00 -11.34 -21.47
N PRO A 215 3.91 -10.60 -21.22
CA PRO A 215 2.79 -11.11 -20.44
C PRO A 215 2.10 -12.26 -21.17
N ASN A 216 1.76 -13.33 -20.44
CA ASN A 216 0.66 -14.18 -20.88
C ASN A 216 -0.65 -13.44 -20.53
N ALA A 217 -1.45 -13.05 -21.51
CA ALA A 217 -2.69 -12.31 -21.25
C ALA A 217 -3.87 -13.22 -20.84
N GLU A 218 -3.69 -14.55 -20.86
CA GLU A 218 -4.76 -15.51 -20.68
C GLU A 218 -5.28 -15.54 -19.23
N GLY A 219 -6.49 -15.05 -18.99
CA GLY A 219 -7.09 -14.99 -17.64
C GLY A 219 -6.73 -13.74 -16.83
N VAL A 220 -6.33 -12.65 -17.47
CA VAL A 220 -6.31 -11.31 -16.86
C VAL A 220 -7.48 -10.52 -17.44
N ASP A 221 -8.33 -9.99 -16.57
CA ASP A 221 -9.40 -9.08 -16.95
C ASP A 221 -9.15 -7.74 -16.25
N ILE A 222 -8.82 -6.71 -17.04
CA ILE A 222 -8.63 -5.35 -16.53
C ILE A 222 -9.75 -4.44 -17.04
N PRO A 223 -10.17 -3.43 -16.25
CA PRO A 223 -11.18 -2.46 -16.67
C PRO A 223 -10.91 -1.87 -18.06
N LYS A 224 -12.00 -1.65 -18.82
CA LYS A 224 -11.92 -0.98 -20.13
C LYS A 224 -11.34 0.42 -19.96
N GLY A 225 -10.50 0.83 -20.92
CA GLY A 225 -9.82 2.13 -20.90
C GLY A 225 -8.37 2.07 -20.39
N LEU A 226 -7.96 0.95 -19.78
CA LEU A 226 -6.58 0.75 -19.35
C LEU A 226 -5.69 0.26 -20.50
N GLY A 227 -4.57 0.96 -20.70
CA GLY A 227 -3.63 0.73 -21.80
C GLY A 227 -2.66 -0.46 -21.61
N THR A 228 -1.69 -0.57 -22.53
CA THR A 228 -0.73 -1.69 -22.60
C THR A 228 0.12 -1.87 -21.35
N ARG A 229 0.52 -0.78 -20.66
CA ARG A 229 1.28 -0.86 -19.40
C ARG A 229 0.48 -1.55 -18.29
N HIS A 230 -0.83 -1.28 -18.21
CA HIS A 230 -1.72 -1.92 -17.23
C HIS A 230 -1.91 -3.41 -17.52
N MET A 231 -2.10 -3.76 -18.79
CA MET A 231 -2.21 -5.17 -19.19
C MET A 231 -0.92 -5.95 -18.88
N ALA A 232 0.24 -5.34 -19.15
CA ALA A 232 1.53 -5.92 -18.81
C ALA A 232 1.71 -6.08 -17.29
N ALA A 233 1.32 -5.06 -16.51
CA ALA A 233 1.38 -5.06 -15.05
C ALA A 233 0.52 -6.15 -14.42
N ALA A 234 -0.75 -6.24 -14.82
CA ALA A 234 -1.66 -7.28 -14.34
C ALA A 234 -1.16 -8.68 -14.72
N SER A 235 -0.76 -8.87 -15.97
CA SER A 235 -0.33 -10.19 -16.42
C SER A 235 0.98 -10.65 -15.76
N ILE A 236 1.96 -9.77 -15.57
CA ILE A 236 3.21 -10.15 -14.90
C ILE A 236 2.99 -10.42 -13.41
N SER A 237 2.11 -9.66 -12.74
CA SER A 237 1.80 -9.85 -11.32
C SER A 237 0.97 -11.10 -11.04
N ARG A 238 0.27 -11.64 -12.05
CA ARG A 238 -0.37 -12.95 -11.98
C ARG A 238 0.60 -14.10 -12.23
N ASP A 239 1.50 -13.93 -13.20
CA ASP A 239 2.45 -14.96 -13.62
C ASP A 239 3.66 -15.11 -12.67
N THR A 240 3.79 -14.21 -11.70
CA THR A 240 4.86 -14.15 -10.70
C THR A 240 4.31 -13.74 -9.35
N ASN A 241 5.12 -13.72 -8.29
CA ASN A 241 4.72 -13.16 -6.99
C ASN A 241 5.16 -11.70 -6.83
N ALA A 242 5.36 -11.00 -7.96
CA ALA A 242 5.76 -9.61 -7.99
C ALA A 242 4.54 -8.67 -7.97
N ILE A 243 4.71 -7.49 -7.38
CA ILE A 243 3.75 -6.40 -7.49
C ILE A 243 4.14 -5.56 -8.70
N SER A 244 3.15 -5.09 -9.46
CA SER A 244 3.39 -4.13 -10.53
C SER A 244 2.70 -2.81 -10.25
N ILE A 245 3.44 -1.71 -10.26
CA ILE A 245 2.94 -0.36 -10.02
C ILE A 245 3.02 0.42 -11.33
N VAL A 246 1.87 0.94 -11.77
CA VAL A 246 1.71 1.72 -12.99
C VAL A 246 1.38 3.15 -12.62
N LEU A 247 2.15 4.10 -13.18
CA LEU A 247 1.70 5.47 -13.33
C LEU A 247 1.12 5.63 -14.72
N SER A 248 -0.12 6.05 -14.79
CA SER A 248 -0.81 6.23 -16.06
C SER A 248 -0.54 7.60 -16.65
N GLU A 249 -0.12 7.62 -17.90
CA GLU A 249 0.16 8.87 -18.63
C GLU A 249 -1.12 9.66 -18.96
N SER A 250 -2.25 8.97 -19.09
CA SER A 250 -3.50 9.55 -19.60
C SER A 250 -4.39 10.16 -18.53
N ASP A 251 -4.50 9.51 -17.37
CA ASP A 251 -5.35 9.96 -16.24
C ASP A 251 -4.53 10.34 -15.00
N GLY A 252 -3.19 10.17 -15.02
CA GLY A 252 -2.32 10.55 -13.91
C GLY A 252 -2.39 9.61 -12.70
N LEU A 253 -3.31 8.65 -12.69
CA LEU A 253 -3.54 7.77 -11.55
C LEU A 253 -2.43 6.73 -11.39
N VAL A 254 -2.16 6.38 -10.14
CA VAL A 254 -1.24 5.32 -9.74
C VAL A 254 -2.04 4.08 -9.40
N ARG A 255 -1.71 2.95 -10.04
CA ARG A 255 -2.36 1.67 -9.83
C ARG A 255 -1.36 0.60 -9.52
N ALA A 256 -1.57 -0.14 -8.43
CA ALA A 256 -0.77 -1.31 -8.11
C ALA A 256 -1.56 -2.59 -8.36
N PHE A 257 -0.89 -3.57 -8.96
CA PHE A 257 -1.44 -4.85 -9.36
C PHE A 257 -0.74 -5.98 -8.62
N ALA A 258 -1.53 -6.91 -8.09
CA ALA A 258 -1.06 -8.13 -7.47
C ALA A 258 -1.97 -9.29 -7.91
N GLY A 259 -1.39 -10.44 -8.27
CA GLY A 259 -2.16 -11.61 -8.68
C GLY A 259 -3.04 -11.42 -9.93
N GLY A 260 -2.77 -10.40 -10.76
CA GLY A 260 -3.60 -10.08 -11.93
C GLY A 260 -4.73 -9.08 -11.69
N GLU A 261 -4.95 -8.67 -10.45
CA GLU A 261 -6.02 -7.74 -10.09
C GLU A 261 -5.47 -6.38 -9.65
N ILE A 262 -6.30 -5.34 -9.72
CA ILE A 262 -5.97 -4.04 -9.15
C ILE A 262 -6.11 -4.16 -7.64
N ALA A 263 -4.98 -4.05 -6.95
CA ALA A 263 -4.90 -4.12 -5.50
C ALA A 263 -5.04 -2.73 -4.86
N LEU A 264 -4.59 -1.68 -5.54
CA LEU A 264 -4.59 -0.30 -5.05
C LEU A 264 -4.73 0.66 -6.24
N GLU A 265 -5.51 1.72 -6.04
CA GLU A 265 -5.62 2.87 -6.95
C GLU A 265 -5.52 4.15 -6.13
N LEU A 266 -4.69 5.09 -6.57
CA LEU A 266 -4.39 6.35 -5.89
C LEU A 266 -4.36 7.49 -6.90
N ASP A 267 -4.90 8.65 -6.51
CA ASP A 267 -4.63 9.92 -7.18
C ASP A 267 -3.40 10.57 -6.54
N PRO A 268 -2.30 10.79 -7.28
CA PRO A 268 -1.13 11.47 -6.75
C PRO A 268 -1.42 12.86 -6.18
N GLU A 269 -2.43 13.59 -6.66
CA GLU A 269 -2.73 14.95 -6.19
C GLU A 269 -3.39 14.98 -4.80
N ASP A 270 -4.02 13.88 -4.38
CA ASP A 270 -4.66 13.75 -3.07
C ASP A 270 -3.66 13.41 -1.95
N TYR A 271 -2.46 12.94 -2.33
CA TYR A 271 -1.36 12.51 -1.46
C TYR A 271 -0.30 13.59 -1.26
#